data_AF-A0A1S2HEU2-F1
#
_entry.id   AF-A0A1S2HEU2-F1
#
_cell.length_a   1.000
_cell.length_b   1.000
_cell.length_c   1.000
_cell.angle_alpha   90.00
_cell.angle_beta   90.00
_cell.angle_gamma   90.00
#
_symmetry.space_group_name_H-M   'P 1'
#
loop_
_entity.id
_entity.type
_entity.pdbx_description
1 polymer ?
#
loop_
_entity_poly.entity_id
_entity_poly.type
_entity_poly.pdbx_seq_one_letter_code
_entity_poly.pdbx_strand_id
1 'polypeptide(L)'
;MVSERSLEVLKAIVRDYVASREPVGSKTIVERHAFGVSAATIRNDMAQLEDEQLIAAPHTSSGRVPTDKGYRVFVDHLAGARPLTSAQRHAIETFLGAPNDLDEVLGRTVRLLSQLTNQVALVQYPSMVRARVQHIELVRLGDDRLMVVLITDTARVEQRVVETDVMLDEAGLTELRAVVNGATVGLLLQDVATALRAVPQQIRPDAQPLAGVVVATVIEQVAANRQDRLVMAGAANLAKSEQDFSGGLFPVLEAIEEQVTLLRLFGEMQVDDVAVAARIGVENAEYGLDATSIVAGGYLARGEVARLGVLGPTRMDYGTNMAAVRAVARYLSKLLGEH
;
A
#
# COMPACT_ATOMS: atom_id res chain seq x y z
N MET A 1 -12.54 5.30 31.99
CA MET A 1 -12.10 3.89 31.82
C MET A 1 -13.33 3.06 31.52
N VAL A 2 -13.41 2.58 30.27
CA VAL A 2 -14.52 1.78 29.74
C VAL A 2 -14.53 0.42 30.44
N SER A 3 -15.70 -0.03 30.92
CA SER A 3 -15.81 -1.35 31.54
C SER A 3 -15.64 -2.48 30.51
N GLU A 4 -15.28 -3.69 30.94
CA GLU A 4 -15.20 -4.86 30.05
C GLU A 4 -16.53 -5.12 29.31
N ARG A 5 -17.67 -4.96 30.01
CA ARG A 5 -18.99 -5.06 29.38
C ARG A 5 -19.23 -3.95 28.36
N SER A 6 -18.85 -2.72 28.67
CA SER A 6 -18.97 -1.58 27.74
C SER A 6 -18.13 -1.83 26.48
N LEU A 7 -16.95 -2.45 26.60
CA LEU A 7 -16.14 -2.86 25.45
C LEU A 7 -16.83 -3.94 24.60
N GLU A 8 -17.47 -4.95 25.22
CA GLU A 8 -18.27 -5.94 24.48
C GLU A 8 -19.49 -5.30 23.80
N VAL A 9 -20.13 -4.32 24.45
CA VAL A 9 -21.21 -3.51 23.84
C VAL A 9 -20.69 -2.74 22.62
N LEU A 10 -19.50 -2.12 22.70
CA LEU A 10 -18.88 -1.46 21.55
C LEU A 10 -18.64 -2.45 20.40
N LYS A 11 -18.12 -3.65 20.69
CA LYS A 11 -17.92 -4.70 19.68
C LYS A 11 -19.24 -5.12 19.02
N ALA A 12 -20.32 -5.23 19.79
CA ALA A 12 -21.65 -5.52 19.26
C ALA A 12 -22.17 -4.39 18.35
N ILE A 13 -22.04 -3.13 18.78
CA ILE A 13 -22.42 -1.96 17.98
C ILE A 13 -21.67 -1.91 16.66
N VAL A 14 -20.34 -2.09 16.68
CA VAL A 14 -19.52 -2.07 15.46
C VAL A 14 -19.94 -3.20 14.50
N ARG A 15 -20.08 -4.44 15.00
CA ARG A 15 -20.49 -5.58 14.15
C ARG A 15 -21.86 -5.38 13.54
N ASP A 16 -22.83 -4.94 14.33
CA ASP A 16 -24.19 -4.73 13.86
C ASP A 16 -24.26 -3.59 12.85
N TYR A 17 -23.55 -2.49 13.10
CA TYR A 17 -23.51 -1.34 12.19
C TYR A 17 -22.80 -1.67 10.86
N VAL A 18 -21.71 -2.44 10.90
CA VAL A 18 -21.03 -2.94 9.69
C VAL A 18 -21.95 -3.86 8.88
N ALA A 19 -22.81 -4.65 9.53
CA ALA A 19 -23.75 -5.54 8.84
C ALA A 19 -25.01 -4.81 8.31
N SER A 20 -25.59 -3.88 9.07
CA SER A 20 -26.91 -3.30 8.77
C SER A 20 -26.89 -1.92 8.13
N ARG A 21 -25.82 -1.13 8.30
CA ARG A 21 -25.79 0.32 8.02
C ARG A 21 -26.76 1.17 8.84
N GLU A 22 -27.38 0.60 9.87
CA GLU A 22 -28.40 1.27 10.68
C GLU A 22 -27.89 1.56 12.09
N PRO A 23 -28.18 2.76 12.65
CA PRO A 23 -27.82 3.09 14.04
C PRO A 23 -28.33 2.03 15.02
N VAL A 24 -27.44 1.55 15.90
CA VAL A 24 -27.71 0.40 16.76
C VAL A 24 -28.32 0.84 18.09
N GLY A 25 -29.51 0.31 18.40
CA GLY A 25 -30.21 0.59 19.65
C GLY A 25 -29.96 -0.47 20.73
N SER A 26 -30.10 -0.07 22.00
CA SER A 26 -29.87 -0.97 23.13
C SER A 26 -30.77 -2.21 23.16
N LYS A 27 -32.02 -2.10 22.65
CA LYS A 27 -32.94 -3.25 22.52
C LYS A 27 -32.40 -4.29 21.54
N THR A 28 -31.95 -3.84 20.36
CA THR A 28 -31.35 -4.68 19.32
C THR A 28 -30.15 -5.45 19.84
N ILE A 29 -29.30 -4.80 20.65
CA ILE A 29 -28.13 -5.43 21.26
C ILE A 29 -28.54 -6.58 22.19
N VAL A 30 -29.53 -6.36 23.06
CA VAL A 30 -30.02 -7.39 23.99
C VAL A 30 -30.62 -8.58 23.23
N GLU A 31 -31.41 -8.31 22.18
CA GLU A 31 -32.07 -9.33 21.37
C GLU A 31 -31.08 -10.19 20.57
N ARG A 32 -30.00 -9.60 20.04
CA ARG A 32 -29.06 -10.29 19.13
C ARG A 32 -27.84 -10.92 19.81
N HIS A 33 -27.34 -10.31 20.89
CA HIS A 33 -26.04 -10.68 21.49
C HIS A 33 -26.14 -11.29 22.89
N ALA A 34 -27.36 -11.45 23.43
CA ALA A 34 -27.65 -12.20 24.66
C ALA A 34 -26.77 -11.80 25.87
N PHE A 35 -26.58 -10.50 26.10
CA PHE A 35 -25.75 -9.95 27.18
C PHE A 35 -26.20 -10.28 28.63
N GLY A 36 -27.33 -10.96 28.82
CA GLY A 36 -27.84 -11.33 30.16
C GLY A 36 -28.27 -10.15 31.03
N VAL A 37 -28.40 -8.94 30.45
CA VAL A 37 -28.81 -7.72 31.16
C VAL A 37 -29.92 -6.99 30.43
N SER A 38 -30.60 -6.08 31.13
CA SER A 38 -31.70 -5.30 30.58
C SER A 38 -31.25 -4.27 29.54
N ALA A 39 -32.16 -3.85 28.66
CA ALA A 39 -31.91 -2.77 27.71
C ALA A 39 -31.62 -1.42 28.40
N ALA A 40 -32.04 -1.23 29.65
CA ALA A 40 -31.69 -0.04 30.44
C ALA A 40 -30.23 -0.07 30.88
N THR A 41 -29.72 -1.24 31.27
CA THR A 41 -28.30 -1.44 31.61
C THR A 41 -27.41 -1.17 30.40
N ILE A 42 -27.78 -1.71 29.22
CA ILE A 42 -27.05 -1.44 27.98
C ILE A 42 -27.08 0.05 27.61
N ARG A 43 -28.17 0.78 27.87
CA ARG A 43 -28.20 2.24 27.65
C ARG A 43 -27.18 2.97 28.52
N ASN A 44 -26.99 2.56 29.76
CA ASN A 44 -25.98 3.15 30.64
C ASN A 44 -24.55 2.86 30.14
N ASP A 45 -24.30 1.64 29.66
CA ASP A 45 -23.01 1.29 29.05
C ASP A 45 -22.78 2.10 27.77
N MET A 46 -23.81 2.29 26.93
CA MET A 46 -23.75 3.15 25.74
C MET A 46 -23.53 4.63 26.09
N ALA A 47 -24.12 5.14 27.18
CA ALA A 47 -23.86 6.51 27.64
C ALA A 47 -22.38 6.68 28.01
N GLN A 48 -21.78 5.70 28.71
CA GLN A 48 -20.34 5.71 29.00
C GLN A 48 -19.49 5.70 27.72
N LEU A 49 -19.87 4.91 26.71
CA LEU A 49 -19.17 4.89 25.41
C LEU A 49 -19.30 6.21 24.65
N GLU A 50 -20.44 6.89 24.76
CA GLU A 50 -20.70 8.21 24.16
C GLU A 50 -19.91 9.31 24.86
N ASP A 51 -19.85 9.30 26.20
CA ASP A 51 -19.01 10.20 27.00
C ASP A 51 -17.52 10.06 26.64
N GLU A 52 -17.08 8.83 26.36
CA GLU A 52 -15.71 8.52 25.91
C GLU A 52 -15.52 8.75 24.39
N GLN A 53 -16.54 9.26 23.68
CA GLN A 53 -16.56 9.58 22.24
C GLN A 53 -16.30 8.38 21.32
N LEU A 54 -16.60 7.16 21.78
CA LEU A 54 -16.44 5.92 21.01
C LEU A 54 -17.64 5.64 20.10
N ILE A 55 -18.81 6.15 20.49
CA ILE A 55 -20.03 6.09 19.70
C ILE A 55 -20.71 7.45 19.73
N ALA A 56 -21.54 7.72 18.72
CA ALA A 56 -22.31 8.95 18.64
C ALA A 56 -23.73 8.69 18.16
N ALA A 57 -24.66 9.59 18.48
CA ALA A 57 -26.00 9.62 17.92
C ALA A 57 -26.01 10.46 16.62
N PRO A 58 -26.36 9.89 15.45
CA PRO A 58 -26.57 10.70 14.24
C PRO A 58 -27.67 11.75 14.43
N HIS A 59 -28.72 11.35 15.15
CA HIS A 59 -29.86 12.18 15.55
C HIS A 59 -30.29 11.84 16.98
N THR A 60 -30.94 12.79 17.67
CA THR A 60 -31.30 12.71 19.09
C THR A 60 -32.14 11.48 19.47
N SER A 61 -32.96 10.95 18.55
CA SER A 61 -33.83 9.78 18.76
C SER A 61 -33.34 8.49 18.10
N SER A 62 -32.21 8.54 17.39
CA SER A 62 -31.65 7.38 16.68
C SER A 62 -30.77 6.51 17.59
N GLY A 63 -30.46 5.29 17.14
CA GLY A 63 -29.45 4.45 17.78
C GLY A 63 -28.06 5.11 17.80
N ARG A 64 -27.03 4.33 18.09
CA ARG A 64 -25.65 4.81 18.08
C ARG A 64 -24.86 4.23 16.92
N VAL A 65 -23.94 5.03 16.39
CA VAL A 65 -22.98 4.62 15.36
C VAL A 65 -21.56 4.74 15.94
N PRO A 66 -20.61 3.88 15.53
CA PRO A 66 -19.22 4.01 15.94
C PRO A 66 -18.60 5.29 15.37
N THR A 67 -17.77 5.96 16.16
CA THR A 67 -16.85 7.00 15.68
C THR A 67 -15.55 6.37 15.18
N ASP A 68 -14.67 7.14 14.54
CA ASP A 68 -13.31 6.69 14.19
C ASP A 68 -12.56 6.16 15.42
N LYS A 69 -12.71 6.84 16.57
CA LYS A 69 -12.16 6.41 17.85
C LYS A 69 -12.76 5.08 18.33
N GLY A 70 -14.06 4.88 18.11
CA GLY A 70 -14.75 3.62 18.37
C GLY A 70 -14.22 2.46 17.52
N TYR A 71 -14.04 2.70 16.22
CA TYR A 71 -13.43 1.72 15.32
C TYR A 71 -11.98 1.42 15.70
N ARG A 72 -11.18 2.43 16.06
CA ARG A 72 -9.81 2.25 16.56
C ARG A 72 -9.78 1.33 17.78
N VAL A 73 -10.55 1.63 18.82
CA VAL A 73 -10.64 0.76 20.01
C VAL A 73 -11.13 -0.64 19.65
N PHE A 74 -12.10 -0.76 18.75
CA PHE A 74 -12.59 -2.06 18.27
C PHE A 74 -11.48 -2.88 17.58
N VAL A 75 -10.70 -2.26 16.68
CA VAL A 75 -9.61 -2.91 15.96
C VAL A 75 -8.47 -3.30 16.90
N ASP A 76 -8.10 -2.43 17.84
CA ASP A 76 -7.05 -2.71 18.81
C ASP A 76 -7.42 -3.88 19.74
N HIS A 77 -8.73 -4.06 20.02
CA HIS A 77 -9.27 -5.17 20.82
C HIS A 77 -9.79 -6.33 19.97
N LEU A 78 -9.49 -6.34 18.67
CA LEU A 78 -9.82 -7.45 17.78
C LEU A 78 -8.83 -8.60 18.04
N ALA A 79 -8.97 -9.24 19.20
CA ALA A 79 -8.16 -10.38 19.60
C ALA A 79 -8.23 -11.46 18.52
N GLY A 80 -7.09 -11.72 17.86
CA GLY A 80 -6.89 -12.80 16.90
C GLY A 80 -8.01 -12.92 15.86
N ALA A 81 -7.92 -12.15 14.76
CA ALA A 81 -8.79 -12.29 13.60
C ALA A 81 -9.11 -13.78 13.33
N ARG A 82 -10.41 -14.11 13.18
CA ARG A 82 -10.85 -15.50 12.99
C ARG A 82 -9.99 -16.12 11.89
N PRO A 83 -9.39 -17.30 12.12
CA PRO A 83 -8.63 -17.96 11.08
C PRO A 83 -9.55 -18.17 9.87
N LEU A 84 -9.00 -17.96 8.68
CA LEU A 84 -9.71 -18.30 7.45
C LEU A 84 -10.21 -19.75 7.50
N THR A 85 -11.37 -19.99 6.90
CA THR A 85 -11.89 -21.35 6.74
C THR A 85 -10.95 -22.19 5.88
N SER A 86 -11.00 -23.51 6.01
CA SER A 86 -10.22 -24.42 5.14
C SER A 86 -10.53 -24.17 3.66
N ALA A 87 -11.79 -23.90 3.32
CA ALA A 87 -12.20 -23.55 1.96
C ALA A 87 -11.56 -22.24 1.47
N GLN A 88 -11.54 -21.20 2.30
CA GLN A 88 -10.88 -19.93 1.96
C GLN A 88 -9.37 -20.12 1.79
N ARG A 89 -8.71 -20.89 2.67
CA ARG A 89 -7.28 -21.20 2.55
C ARG A 89 -6.99 -21.96 1.25
N HIS A 90 -7.76 -23.01 0.96
CA HIS A 90 -7.58 -23.80 -0.25
C HIS A 90 -7.85 -23.00 -1.53
N ALA A 91 -8.84 -22.09 -1.51
CA ALA A 91 -9.09 -21.16 -2.61
C ALA A 91 -7.89 -20.23 -2.84
N ILE A 92 -7.26 -19.71 -1.79
CA ILE A 92 -6.05 -18.88 -1.90
C ILE A 92 -4.91 -19.68 -2.55
N GLU A 93 -4.65 -20.91 -2.08
CA GLU A 93 -3.60 -21.78 -2.62
C GLU A 93 -3.81 -22.08 -4.11
N THR A 94 -5.04 -22.45 -4.48
CA THR A 94 -5.41 -22.79 -5.87
C THR A 94 -5.31 -21.58 -6.79
N PHE A 95 -5.76 -20.40 -6.33
CA PHE A 95 -5.85 -19.21 -7.16
C PHE A 95 -4.49 -18.56 -7.43
N LEU A 96 -3.56 -18.64 -6.47
CA LEU A 96 -2.25 -18.02 -6.61
C LEU A 96 -1.25 -18.92 -7.38
N GLY A 97 -1.36 -20.25 -7.29
CA GLY A 97 -0.68 -21.21 -8.18
C GLY A 97 0.87 -21.07 -8.27
N ALA A 98 1.51 -21.83 -9.16
CA ALA A 98 2.93 -21.66 -9.50
C ALA A 98 3.06 -20.63 -10.64
N PRO A 99 3.73 -19.49 -10.43
CA PRO A 99 3.79 -18.44 -11.43
C PRO A 99 5.04 -18.51 -12.30
N ASN A 100 4.93 -17.97 -13.51
CA ASN A 100 6.08 -17.74 -14.40
C ASN A 100 6.61 -16.30 -14.33
N ASP A 101 5.83 -15.34 -13.79
CA ASP A 101 6.18 -13.92 -13.73
C ASP A 101 5.55 -13.20 -12.51
N LEU A 102 6.25 -12.21 -11.95
CA LEU A 102 5.85 -11.41 -10.78
C LEU A 102 4.57 -10.60 -11.07
N ASP A 103 4.48 -9.97 -12.24
CA ASP A 103 3.32 -9.14 -12.61
C ASP A 103 2.01 -9.96 -12.57
N GLU A 104 2.07 -11.21 -13.04
CA GLU A 104 0.94 -12.12 -13.01
C GLU A 104 0.52 -12.47 -11.57
N VAL A 105 1.50 -12.76 -10.69
CA VAL A 105 1.26 -13.06 -9.27
C VAL A 105 0.58 -11.90 -8.57
N LEU A 106 1.15 -10.69 -8.70
CA LEU A 106 0.61 -9.52 -8.02
C LEU A 106 -0.78 -9.18 -8.57
N GLY A 107 -0.99 -9.31 -9.89
CA GLY A 107 -2.29 -9.17 -10.53
C GLY A 107 -3.35 -10.16 -10.03
N ARG A 108 -3.00 -11.44 -9.83
CA ARG A 108 -3.90 -12.44 -9.21
C ARG A 108 -4.17 -12.11 -7.74
N THR A 109 -3.16 -11.66 -7.02
CA THR A 109 -3.23 -11.30 -5.60
C THR A 109 -4.25 -10.19 -5.34
N VAL A 110 -4.17 -9.08 -6.08
CA VAL A 110 -5.13 -7.97 -5.91
C VAL A 110 -6.56 -8.39 -6.24
N ARG A 111 -6.75 -9.22 -7.28
CA ARG A 111 -8.09 -9.70 -7.66
C ARG A 111 -8.69 -10.58 -6.57
N LEU A 112 -7.90 -11.50 -6.02
CA LEU A 112 -8.30 -12.38 -4.93
C LEU A 112 -8.67 -11.59 -3.67
N LEU A 113 -7.82 -10.65 -3.24
CA LEU A 113 -8.08 -9.80 -2.08
C LEU A 113 -9.37 -9.01 -2.26
N SER A 114 -9.56 -8.40 -3.42
CA SER A 114 -10.75 -7.62 -3.72
C SER A 114 -12.02 -8.47 -3.68
N GLN A 115 -11.98 -9.70 -4.21
CA GLN A 115 -13.10 -10.65 -4.16
C GLN A 115 -13.41 -11.12 -2.74
N LEU A 116 -12.38 -11.39 -1.92
CA LEU A 116 -12.56 -11.87 -0.54
C LEU A 116 -13.12 -10.80 0.39
N THR A 117 -12.80 -9.53 0.14
CA THR A 117 -13.09 -8.42 1.06
C THR A 117 -14.17 -7.47 0.56
N ASN A 118 -14.52 -7.54 -0.73
CA ASN A 118 -15.34 -6.55 -1.43
C ASN A 118 -14.80 -5.12 -1.30
N GLN A 119 -13.47 -4.96 -1.21
CA GLN A 119 -12.80 -3.67 -1.11
C GLN A 119 -11.94 -3.40 -2.36
N VAL A 120 -11.32 -2.22 -2.40
CA VAL A 120 -10.19 -1.98 -3.30
C VAL A 120 -8.99 -2.70 -2.70
N ALA A 121 -8.35 -3.56 -3.47
CA ALA A 121 -7.13 -4.24 -3.07
C ALA A 121 -5.92 -3.55 -3.69
N LEU A 122 -4.85 -3.44 -2.91
CA LEU A 122 -3.61 -2.75 -3.23
C LEU A 122 -2.45 -3.69 -2.94
N VAL A 123 -1.49 -3.80 -3.85
CA VAL A 123 -0.24 -4.53 -3.61
C VAL A 123 0.91 -3.69 -4.12
N GLN A 124 1.86 -3.39 -3.25
CA GLN A 124 3.12 -2.74 -3.57
C GLN A 124 4.06 -3.75 -4.20
N TYR A 125 4.76 -3.35 -5.26
CA TYR A 125 5.89 -4.12 -5.77
C TYR A 125 7.02 -4.19 -4.73
N PRO A 126 7.74 -5.33 -4.62
CA PRO A 126 8.97 -5.40 -3.84
C PRO A 126 9.93 -4.30 -4.26
N SER A 127 10.37 -3.49 -3.31
CA SER A 127 11.24 -2.36 -3.61
C SER A 127 12.63 -2.87 -4.03
N MET A 128 13.23 -2.17 -4.99
CA MET A 128 14.57 -2.49 -5.50
C MET A 128 15.66 -1.69 -4.76
N VAL A 129 15.44 -1.36 -3.48
CA VAL A 129 16.38 -0.54 -2.68
C VAL A 129 17.78 -1.16 -2.66
N ARG A 130 17.87 -2.50 -2.68
CA ARG A 130 19.14 -3.23 -2.72
C ARG A 130 19.71 -3.49 -4.10
N ALA A 131 19.01 -3.12 -5.17
CA ALA A 131 19.53 -3.32 -6.52
C ALA A 131 20.81 -2.52 -6.70
N ARG A 132 21.80 -3.15 -7.31
CA ARG A 132 23.07 -2.52 -7.64
C ARG A 132 23.15 -2.27 -9.13
N VAL A 133 23.83 -1.19 -9.49
CA VAL A 133 24.19 -0.95 -10.88
C VAL A 133 25.15 -2.06 -11.30
N GLN A 134 24.73 -2.91 -12.22
CA GLN A 134 25.60 -3.90 -12.83
C GLN A 134 26.42 -3.24 -13.94
N HIS A 135 25.76 -2.43 -14.78
CA HIS A 135 26.39 -1.77 -15.91
C HIS A 135 25.55 -0.62 -16.44
N ILE A 136 26.19 0.41 -17.00
CA ILE A 136 25.53 1.48 -17.76
C ILE A 136 26.12 1.51 -19.17
N GLU A 137 25.28 1.30 -20.18
CA GLU A 137 25.68 1.37 -21.58
C GLU A 137 25.18 2.67 -22.22
N LEU A 138 26.04 3.26 -23.05
CA LEU A 138 25.74 4.48 -23.81
C LEU A 138 25.85 4.13 -25.30
N VAL A 139 24.71 4.11 -26.00
CA VAL A 139 24.61 3.69 -27.41
C VAL A 139 24.24 4.88 -28.26
N ARG A 140 25.10 5.25 -29.22
CA ARG A 140 24.79 6.30 -30.20
C ARG A 140 23.76 5.78 -31.21
N LEU A 141 22.68 6.52 -31.40
CA LEU A 141 21.61 6.19 -32.37
C LEU A 141 21.62 7.10 -33.61
N GLY A 142 22.33 8.23 -33.55
CA GLY A 142 22.44 9.22 -34.61
C GLY A 142 23.41 10.33 -34.22
N ASP A 143 23.36 11.46 -34.91
CA ASP A 143 24.23 12.61 -34.60
C ASP A 143 23.75 13.41 -33.39
N ASP A 144 22.45 13.39 -33.13
CA ASP A 144 21.74 14.15 -32.09
C ASP A 144 21.05 13.25 -31.06
N ARG A 145 21.27 11.93 -31.11
CA ARG A 145 20.54 10.95 -30.29
C ARG A 145 21.47 9.94 -29.61
N LEU A 146 21.29 9.83 -28.30
CA LEU A 146 21.99 8.88 -27.44
C LEU A 146 20.97 8.03 -26.68
N MET A 147 21.19 6.73 -26.60
CA MET A 147 20.44 5.83 -25.73
C MET A 147 21.28 5.47 -24.51
N VAL A 148 20.73 5.75 -23.32
CA VAL A 148 21.29 5.37 -22.03
C VAL A 148 20.57 4.13 -21.53
N VAL A 149 21.33 3.05 -21.31
CA VAL A 149 20.81 1.77 -20.82
C VAL A 149 21.39 1.50 -19.44
N LEU A 150 20.52 1.40 -18.43
CA LEU A 150 20.89 1.01 -17.07
C LEU A 150 20.53 -0.45 -16.84
N ILE A 151 21.52 -1.25 -16.46
CA ILE A 151 21.38 -2.68 -16.15
C ILE A 151 21.67 -2.87 -14.66
N THR A 152 20.77 -3.57 -13.96
CA THR A 152 20.94 -3.90 -12.54
C THR A 152 21.25 -5.39 -12.34
N ASP A 153 21.84 -5.73 -11.19
CA ASP A 153 22.12 -7.11 -10.78
C ASP A 153 20.85 -7.97 -10.57
N THR A 154 19.68 -7.33 -10.48
CA THR A 154 18.36 -7.96 -10.47
C THR A 154 17.82 -8.28 -11.87
N ALA A 155 18.65 -8.24 -12.91
CA ALA A 155 18.30 -8.45 -14.32
C ALA A 155 17.24 -7.47 -14.89
N ARG A 156 17.10 -6.29 -14.29
CA ARG A 156 16.22 -5.22 -14.82
C ARG A 156 17.02 -4.32 -15.75
N VAL A 157 16.40 -3.95 -16.87
CA VAL A 157 16.99 -3.09 -17.90
C VAL A 157 16.06 -1.89 -18.12
N GLU A 158 16.56 -0.69 -17.83
CA GLU A 158 15.88 0.56 -18.18
C GLU A 158 16.62 1.25 -19.32
N GLN A 159 15.87 1.76 -20.30
CA GLN A 159 16.45 2.44 -21.47
C GLN A 159 15.77 3.79 -21.68
N ARG A 160 16.57 4.82 -21.99
CA ARG A 160 16.07 6.15 -22.31
C ARG A 160 16.84 6.73 -23.49
N VAL A 161 16.12 7.22 -24.48
CA VAL A 161 16.69 8.02 -25.57
C VAL A 161 16.70 9.47 -25.14
N VAL A 162 17.85 10.12 -25.31
CA VAL A 162 18.07 11.54 -25.06
C VAL A 162 18.48 12.21 -26.37
N GLU A 163 17.86 13.35 -26.64
CA GLU A 163 18.25 14.24 -27.73
C GLU A 163 19.30 15.23 -27.21
N THR A 164 20.37 15.43 -27.96
CA THR A 164 21.49 16.29 -27.58
C THR A 164 22.05 17.04 -28.78
N ASP A 165 22.27 18.34 -28.60
CA ASP A 165 22.90 19.19 -29.62
C ASP A 165 24.44 19.09 -29.62
N VAL A 166 25.00 18.26 -28.73
CA VAL A 166 26.45 18.08 -28.58
C VAL A 166 26.92 16.97 -29.53
N MET A 167 27.79 17.34 -30.47
CA MET A 167 28.40 16.37 -31.39
C MET A 167 29.27 15.37 -30.62
N LEU A 168 28.91 14.09 -30.74
CA LEU A 168 29.58 12.97 -30.09
C LEU A 168 30.79 12.51 -30.92
N ASP A 169 32.00 12.67 -30.41
CA ASP A 169 33.13 11.86 -30.86
C ASP A 169 33.17 10.52 -30.10
N GLU A 170 33.65 9.46 -30.76
CA GLU A 170 33.72 8.12 -30.14
C GLU A 170 34.65 8.11 -28.90
N ALA A 171 35.65 8.99 -28.90
CA ALA A 171 36.59 9.14 -27.79
C ALA A 171 35.90 9.68 -26.53
N GLY A 172 35.12 10.76 -26.64
CA GLY A 172 34.37 11.35 -25.53
C GLY A 172 33.27 10.44 -25.02
N LEU A 173 32.59 9.69 -25.90
CA LEU A 173 31.59 8.70 -25.48
C LEU A 173 32.23 7.55 -24.69
N THR A 174 33.41 7.09 -25.11
CA THR A 174 34.16 6.04 -24.41
C THR A 174 34.66 6.52 -23.05
N GLU A 175 35.19 7.75 -22.97
CA GLU A 175 35.61 8.38 -21.71
C GLU A 175 34.43 8.52 -20.75
N LEU A 176 33.30 9.07 -21.21
CA LEU A 176 32.11 9.25 -20.40
C LEU A 176 31.57 7.91 -19.90
N ARG A 177 31.51 6.88 -20.75
CA ARG A 177 31.10 5.53 -20.35
C ARG A 177 32.00 4.98 -19.25
N ALA A 178 33.32 5.14 -19.37
CA ALA A 178 34.28 4.66 -18.38
C ALA A 178 34.14 5.37 -17.03
N VAL A 179 34.01 6.70 -17.03
CA VAL A 179 33.88 7.49 -15.79
C VAL A 179 32.53 7.23 -15.10
N VAL A 180 31.43 7.18 -15.86
CA VAL A 180 30.10 6.86 -15.32
C VAL A 180 30.12 5.47 -14.68
N ASN A 181 30.57 4.43 -15.39
CA ASN A 181 30.63 3.09 -14.84
C ASN A 181 31.58 2.98 -13.64
N GLY A 182 32.74 3.64 -13.69
CA GLY A 182 33.69 3.68 -12.57
C GLY A 182 33.09 4.32 -11.31
N ALA A 183 32.19 5.29 -11.48
CA ALA A 183 31.51 5.94 -10.36
C ALA A 183 30.28 5.15 -9.85
N THR A 184 29.63 4.34 -10.68
CA THR A 184 28.32 3.74 -10.34
C THR A 184 28.30 2.23 -10.16
N VAL A 185 29.14 1.47 -10.87
CA VAL A 185 29.07 0.00 -10.87
C VAL A 185 29.27 -0.55 -9.45
N GLY A 186 28.39 -1.47 -9.05
CA GLY A 186 28.37 -2.07 -7.71
C GLY A 186 27.72 -1.20 -6.63
N LEU A 187 27.45 0.08 -6.88
CA LEU A 187 26.70 0.93 -5.94
C LEU A 187 25.23 0.54 -5.90
N LEU A 188 24.63 0.71 -4.74
CA LEU A 188 23.17 0.65 -4.60
C LEU A 188 22.55 1.80 -5.38
N LEU A 189 21.39 1.55 -5.99
CA LEU A 189 20.61 2.59 -6.68
C LEU A 189 20.33 3.82 -5.79
N GLN A 190 20.25 3.63 -4.47
CA GLN A 190 20.07 4.74 -3.53
C GLN A 190 21.24 5.75 -3.52
N ASP A 191 22.46 5.28 -3.79
CA ASP A 191 23.71 6.04 -3.67
C ASP A 191 24.18 6.65 -5.00
N VAL A 192 23.67 6.15 -6.13
CA VAL A 192 24.06 6.57 -7.50
C VAL A 192 23.96 8.07 -7.70
N ALA A 193 22.86 8.70 -7.25
CA ALA A 193 22.65 10.14 -7.43
C ALA A 193 23.71 10.99 -6.73
N THR A 194 24.26 10.51 -5.60
CA THR A 194 25.34 11.18 -4.88
C THR A 194 26.67 10.98 -5.60
N ALA A 195 26.96 9.76 -6.05
CA ALA A 195 28.20 9.42 -6.76
C ALA A 195 28.34 10.17 -8.10
N LEU A 196 27.25 10.34 -8.83
CA LEU A 196 27.26 11.00 -10.14
C LEU A 196 27.46 12.52 -10.09
N ARG A 197 27.34 13.18 -8.93
CA ARG A 197 27.49 14.65 -8.84
C ARG A 197 28.85 15.14 -9.29
N ALA A 198 29.90 14.35 -9.09
CA ALA A 198 31.26 14.71 -9.45
C ALA A 198 31.62 14.36 -10.91
N VAL A 199 30.82 13.54 -11.59
CA VAL A 199 31.14 13.00 -12.92
C VAL A 199 31.32 14.09 -13.98
N PRO A 200 30.45 15.13 -14.10
CA PRO A 200 30.63 16.16 -15.12
C PRO A 200 31.95 16.92 -14.99
N GLN A 201 32.51 17.01 -13.77
CA GLN A 201 33.79 17.72 -13.53
C GLN A 201 35.02 16.84 -13.80
N GLN A 202 34.85 15.53 -13.95
CA GLN A 202 35.94 14.57 -14.24
C GLN A 202 36.17 14.36 -15.74
N ILE A 203 35.31 14.93 -16.58
CA ILE A 203 35.34 14.82 -18.03
C ILE A 203 35.95 16.08 -18.65
N ARG A 204 36.59 15.92 -19.81
CA ARG A 204 37.09 17.03 -20.65
C ARG A 204 36.03 18.15 -20.85
N PRO A 205 36.43 19.44 -20.82
CA PRO A 205 35.49 20.58 -20.82
C PRO A 205 34.43 20.58 -21.93
N ASP A 206 34.79 20.12 -23.13
CA ASP A 206 33.93 20.04 -24.31
C ASP A 206 32.86 18.94 -24.22
N ALA A 207 33.05 17.91 -23.39
CA ALA A 207 32.08 16.84 -23.17
C ALA A 207 31.27 16.99 -21.87
N GLN A 208 31.51 18.04 -21.06
CA GLN A 208 30.77 18.28 -19.81
C GLN A 208 29.26 18.51 -20.00
N PRO A 209 28.78 19.24 -21.03
CA PRO A 209 27.34 19.40 -21.24
C PRO A 209 26.64 18.06 -21.48
N LEU A 210 27.25 17.18 -22.28
CA LEU A 210 26.76 15.82 -22.50
C LEU A 210 26.80 14.99 -21.21
N ALA A 211 27.90 15.08 -20.44
CA ALA A 211 28.00 14.41 -19.15
C ALA A 211 26.87 14.84 -18.21
N GLY A 212 26.49 16.12 -18.21
CA GLY A 212 25.34 16.63 -17.47
C GLY A 212 24.01 15.99 -17.89
N VAL A 213 23.76 15.88 -19.20
CA VAL A 213 22.56 15.22 -19.75
C VAL A 213 22.51 13.74 -19.38
N VAL A 214 23.62 13.02 -19.54
CA VAL A 214 23.70 11.59 -19.19
C VAL A 214 23.52 11.39 -17.69
N VAL A 215 24.17 12.19 -16.85
CA VAL A 215 24.01 12.13 -15.39
C VAL A 215 22.57 12.39 -14.98
N ALA A 216 21.93 13.43 -15.52
CA ALA A 216 20.52 13.71 -15.25
C ALA A 216 19.63 12.53 -15.68
N THR A 217 19.88 11.97 -16.87
CA THR A 217 19.14 10.81 -17.40
C THR A 217 19.29 9.58 -16.51
N VAL A 218 20.52 9.26 -16.08
CA VAL A 218 20.75 8.12 -15.19
C VAL A 218 20.09 8.35 -13.84
N ILE A 219 20.14 9.56 -13.28
CA ILE A 219 19.44 9.90 -12.03
C ILE A 219 17.92 9.71 -12.18
N GLU A 220 17.33 10.15 -13.29
CA GLU A 220 15.91 9.90 -13.58
C GLU A 220 15.60 8.41 -13.72
N GLN A 221 16.44 7.64 -14.41
CA GLN A 221 16.27 6.18 -14.53
C GLN A 221 16.40 5.46 -13.19
N VAL A 222 17.31 5.90 -12.32
CA VAL A 222 17.44 5.41 -10.95
C VAL A 222 16.20 5.77 -10.13
N ALA A 223 15.70 7.01 -10.24
CA ALA A 223 14.47 7.43 -9.56
C ALA A 223 13.23 6.64 -10.05
N ALA A 224 13.14 6.36 -11.36
CA ALA A 224 12.11 5.50 -11.93
C ALA A 224 12.19 4.05 -11.42
N ASN A 225 13.40 3.52 -11.18
CA ASN A 225 13.57 2.22 -10.51
C ASN A 225 13.18 2.23 -9.04
N ARG A 226 13.28 3.38 -8.37
CA ARG A 226 12.81 3.56 -6.99
C ARG A 226 11.31 3.78 -6.91
N GLN A 227 10.58 3.86 -8.02
CA GLN A 227 9.13 4.00 -7.96
C GLN A 227 8.54 2.71 -7.39
N ASP A 228 8.25 2.76 -6.09
CA ASP A 228 7.32 1.86 -5.44
C ASP A 228 6.05 1.91 -6.28
N ARG A 229 5.77 0.84 -7.02
CA ARG A 229 4.60 0.77 -7.88
C ARG A 229 3.49 0.07 -7.11
N LEU A 230 2.24 0.44 -7.38
CA LEU A 230 1.08 -0.30 -6.90
C LEU A 230 0.42 -1.05 -8.05
N VAL A 231 0.04 -2.30 -7.78
CA VAL A 231 -1.02 -3.00 -8.52
C VAL A 231 -2.30 -2.85 -7.72
N MET A 232 -3.43 -2.64 -8.40
CA MET A 232 -4.72 -2.49 -7.75
C MET A 232 -5.83 -3.24 -8.48
N ALA A 233 -6.86 -3.62 -7.73
CA ALA A 233 -8.10 -4.15 -8.29
C ALA A 233 -9.29 -3.78 -7.39
N GLY A 234 -10.49 -3.74 -7.96
CA GLY A 234 -11.71 -3.56 -7.17
C GLY A 234 -12.16 -2.13 -6.96
N ALA A 235 -11.63 -1.14 -7.71
CA ALA A 235 -12.10 0.25 -7.66
C ALA A 235 -13.63 0.37 -7.82
N ALA A 236 -14.24 -0.51 -8.63
CA ALA A 236 -15.70 -0.59 -8.79
C ALA A 236 -16.47 -0.94 -7.51
N ASN A 237 -15.83 -1.51 -6.49
CA ASN A 237 -16.47 -1.77 -5.20
C ASN A 237 -16.73 -0.47 -4.41
N LEU A 238 -15.98 0.61 -4.68
CA LEU A 238 -16.23 1.92 -4.08
C LEU A 238 -17.62 2.44 -4.47
N ALA A 239 -18.04 2.25 -5.72
CA ALA A 239 -19.38 2.62 -6.16
C ALA A 239 -20.50 1.90 -5.40
N LYS A 240 -20.27 0.68 -4.90
CA LYS A 240 -21.25 -0.07 -4.07
C LYS A 240 -21.36 0.49 -2.64
N SER A 241 -20.41 1.32 -2.24
CA SER A 241 -20.29 1.90 -0.89
C SER A 241 -20.25 3.43 -0.93
N GLU A 242 -20.71 4.07 -2.01
CA GLU A 242 -20.69 5.53 -2.20
C GLU A 242 -21.29 6.30 -1.01
N GLN A 243 -22.40 5.79 -0.45
CA GLN A 243 -23.08 6.38 0.71
C GLN A 243 -22.26 6.36 2.00
N ASP A 244 -21.21 5.52 2.06
CA ASP A 244 -20.32 5.40 3.22
C ASP A 244 -19.21 6.49 3.21
N PHE A 245 -19.12 7.34 2.18
CA PHE A 245 -18.12 8.42 2.05
C PHE A 245 -18.75 9.81 2.22
N SER A 246 -18.62 10.40 3.41
CA SER A 246 -19.22 11.70 3.77
C SER A 246 -18.72 12.88 2.92
N GLY A 247 -17.50 12.80 2.38
CA GLY A 247 -16.89 13.80 1.48
C GLY A 247 -17.02 13.47 -0.01
N GLY A 248 -17.74 12.40 -0.35
CA GLY A 248 -17.80 11.86 -1.71
C GLY A 248 -16.61 10.99 -2.08
N LEU A 249 -16.71 10.33 -3.24
CA LEU A 249 -15.70 9.39 -3.74
C LEU A 249 -14.51 10.05 -4.43
N PHE A 250 -14.63 11.32 -4.82
CA PHE A 250 -13.64 11.99 -5.67
C PHE A 250 -12.21 11.96 -5.09
N PRO A 251 -11.97 12.32 -3.81
CA PRO A 251 -10.61 12.26 -3.25
C PRO A 251 -10.02 10.84 -3.24
N VAL A 252 -10.88 9.83 -3.08
CA VAL A 252 -10.47 8.43 -3.08
C VAL A 252 -10.08 7.98 -4.49
N LEU A 253 -10.86 8.38 -5.50
CA LEU A 253 -10.57 8.07 -6.89
C LEU A 253 -9.30 8.79 -7.37
N GLU A 254 -9.12 10.06 -6.99
CA GLU A 254 -7.91 10.83 -7.26
C GLU A 254 -6.68 10.16 -6.63
N ALA A 255 -6.76 9.74 -5.36
CA ALA A 255 -5.66 9.02 -4.71
C ALA A 255 -5.33 7.67 -5.38
N ILE A 256 -6.34 6.97 -5.91
CA ILE A 256 -6.16 5.74 -6.70
C ILE A 256 -5.48 6.05 -8.04
N GLU A 257 -5.88 7.13 -8.71
CA GLU A 257 -5.30 7.54 -9.98
C GLU A 257 -3.84 8.02 -9.82
N GLU A 258 -3.57 8.85 -8.81
CA GLU A 258 -2.27 9.46 -8.59
C GLU A 258 -1.27 8.53 -7.88
N GLN A 259 -1.70 7.43 -7.25
CA GLN A 259 -0.94 6.35 -6.55
C GLN A 259 0.09 6.76 -5.48
N VAL A 260 0.84 7.85 -5.67
CA VAL A 260 1.87 8.42 -4.79
C VAL A 260 1.33 8.70 -3.41
N THR A 261 0.08 9.15 -3.31
CA THR A 261 -0.60 9.36 -2.02
C THR A 261 -0.79 8.05 -1.26
N LEU A 262 -1.24 6.98 -1.93
CA LEU A 262 -1.40 5.66 -1.32
C LEU A 262 -0.06 5.02 -0.95
N LEU A 263 0.97 5.24 -1.77
CA LEU A 263 2.33 4.77 -1.51
C LEU A 263 2.94 5.40 -0.26
N ARG A 264 2.83 6.74 -0.11
CA ARG A 264 3.29 7.44 1.09
C ARG A 264 2.59 6.92 2.35
N LEU A 265 1.27 6.76 2.27
CA LEU A 265 0.48 6.19 3.37
C LEU A 265 0.93 4.76 3.72
N PHE A 266 1.15 3.90 2.71
CA PHE A 266 1.68 2.55 2.91
C PHE A 266 3.07 2.57 3.56
N GLY A 267 3.93 3.50 3.16
CA GLY A 267 5.28 3.65 3.71
C GLY A 267 5.30 3.98 5.20
N GLU A 268 4.35 4.80 5.67
CA GLU A 268 4.22 5.17 7.09
C GLU A 268 3.58 4.08 7.95
N MET A 269 2.87 3.12 7.36
CA MET A 269 2.32 2.01 8.10
C MET A 269 3.46 1.12 8.60
N GLN A 270 3.63 1.09 9.92
CA GLN A 270 4.49 0.13 10.61
C GLN A 270 3.85 -1.24 10.49
N VAL A 271 4.43 -2.08 9.64
CA VAL A 271 3.98 -3.44 9.41
C VAL A 271 5.18 -4.34 9.63
N ASP A 272 5.29 -4.90 10.85
CA ASP A 272 6.28 -5.95 11.11
C ASP A 272 5.95 -7.19 10.26
N ASP A 273 6.96 -8.04 10.01
CA ASP A 273 7.02 -9.15 9.03
C ASP A 273 5.82 -10.14 9.02
N VAL A 274 4.95 -10.10 10.04
CA VAL A 274 3.74 -10.95 10.14
C VAL A 274 2.50 -10.20 10.66
N ALA A 275 2.64 -8.93 11.05
CA ALA A 275 1.55 -8.15 11.64
C ALA A 275 0.66 -7.54 10.54
N VAL A 276 -0.62 -7.34 10.86
CA VAL A 276 -1.54 -6.55 10.03
C VAL A 276 -1.84 -5.28 10.79
N ALA A 277 -1.65 -4.14 10.15
CA ALA A 277 -1.96 -2.83 10.69
C ALA A 277 -3.20 -2.26 10.01
N ALA A 278 -3.91 -1.37 10.72
CA ALA A 278 -5.02 -0.62 10.16
C ALA A 278 -4.84 0.87 10.43
N ARG A 279 -5.24 1.71 9.48
CA ARG A 279 -5.43 3.16 9.65
C ARG A 279 -6.89 3.51 9.38
N ILE A 280 -7.46 4.39 10.21
CA ILE A 280 -8.91 4.57 10.30
C ILE A 280 -9.29 6.04 10.24
N GLY A 281 -10.12 6.37 9.26
CA GLY A 281 -10.80 7.65 9.14
C GLY A 281 -9.84 8.84 9.24
N VAL A 282 -10.03 9.68 10.27
CA VAL A 282 -9.23 10.88 10.56
C VAL A 282 -7.72 10.66 10.59
N GLU A 283 -7.25 9.45 10.86
CA GLU A 283 -5.82 9.12 10.78
C GLU A 283 -5.25 9.26 9.36
N ASN A 284 -6.11 9.29 8.35
CA ASN A 284 -5.76 9.44 6.93
C ASN A 284 -6.03 10.86 6.42
N ALA A 285 -6.37 11.82 7.30
CA ALA A 285 -6.74 13.18 6.92
C ALA A 285 -5.63 13.95 6.20
N GLU A 286 -4.36 13.74 6.56
CA GLU A 286 -3.21 14.35 5.88
C GLU A 286 -3.13 13.98 4.39
N TYR A 287 -3.74 12.84 4.03
CA TYR A 287 -3.79 12.31 2.67
C TYR A 287 -5.08 12.67 1.93
N GLY A 288 -5.99 13.44 2.54
CA GLY A 288 -7.32 13.72 1.99
C GLY A 288 -8.25 12.50 1.98
N LEU A 289 -7.99 11.53 2.87
CA LEU A 289 -8.65 10.21 2.90
C LEU A 289 -9.39 9.96 4.22
N ASP A 290 -9.92 11.00 4.86
CA ASP A 290 -10.56 10.98 6.18
C ASP A 290 -11.84 10.11 6.24
N ALA A 291 -12.50 9.85 5.12
CA ALA A 291 -13.65 8.93 5.04
C ALA A 291 -13.26 7.47 4.75
N THR A 292 -11.95 7.15 4.74
CA THR A 292 -11.46 5.83 4.36
C THR A 292 -10.78 5.10 5.51
N SER A 293 -10.68 3.79 5.36
CA SER A 293 -9.83 2.97 6.21
C SER A 293 -9.01 2.00 5.37
N ILE A 294 -7.80 1.75 5.85
CA ILE A 294 -6.80 0.95 5.15
C ILE A 294 -6.32 -0.14 6.09
N VAL A 295 -6.30 -1.37 5.61
CA VAL A 295 -5.74 -2.53 6.31
C VAL A 295 -4.60 -3.07 5.49
N ALA A 296 -3.39 -3.11 6.04
CA ALA A 296 -2.20 -3.55 5.33
C ALA A 296 -1.41 -4.61 6.11
N GLY A 297 -0.77 -5.51 5.37
CA GLY A 297 0.13 -6.55 5.85
C GLY A 297 1.39 -6.60 4.99
N GLY A 298 2.50 -7.04 5.59
CA GLY A 298 3.79 -7.18 4.93
C GLY A 298 3.92 -8.56 4.30
N TYR A 299 4.54 -8.63 3.12
CA TYR A 299 4.97 -9.87 2.51
C TYR A 299 6.44 -9.79 2.09
N LEU A 300 7.13 -10.91 2.20
CA LEU A 300 8.53 -11.02 1.85
C LEU A 300 8.67 -11.46 0.38
N ALA A 301 9.51 -10.77 -0.37
CA ALA A 301 9.90 -11.18 -1.72
C ALA A 301 11.40 -10.93 -1.90
N ARG A 302 12.18 -11.99 -2.18
CA ARG A 302 13.64 -11.90 -2.38
C ARG A 302 14.39 -11.15 -1.27
N GLY A 303 13.96 -11.31 -0.02
CA GLY A 303 14.58 -10.66 1.15
C GLY A 303 14.16 -9.21 1.40
N GLU A 304 13.23 -8.67 0.60
CA GLU A 304 12.64 -7.34 0.77
C GLU A 304 11.19 -7.45 1.24
N VAL A 305 10.80 -6.57 2.16
CA VAL A 305 9.42 -6.47 2.64
C VAL A 305 8.66 -5.50 1.76
N ALA A 306 7.63 -5.99 1.07
CA ALA A 306 6.62 -5.18 0.42
C ALA A 306 5.27 -5.30 1.13
N ARG A 307 4.35 -4.41 0.80
CA ARG A 307 3.05 -4.34 1.47
C ARG A 307 1.92 -4.70 0.54
N LEU A 308 0.90 -5.32 1.10
CA LEU A 308 -0.40 -5.50 0.47
C LEU A 308 -1.50 -5.11 1.43
N GLY A 309 -2.64 -4.71 0.91
CA GLY A 309 -3.73 -4.28 1.74
C GLY A 309 -5.03 -4.07 1.01
N VAL A 310 -6.00 -3.59 1.77
CA VAL A 310 -7.29 -3.18 1.24
C VAL A 310 -7.63 -1.77 1.71
N LEU A 311 -8.31 -1.03 0.83
CA LEU A 311 -8.84 0.30 1.06
C LEU A 311 -10.35 0.27 0.88
N GLY A 312 -11.06 0.85 1.85
CA GLY A 312 -12.52 0.92 1.87
C GLY A 312 -13.03 2.06 2.72
N PRO A 313 -14.36 2.18 2.91
CA PRO A 313 -14.93 3.13 3.85
C PRO A 313 -14.57 2.76 5.30
N THR A 314 -14.69 3.72 6.21
CA THR A 314 -14.49 3.49 7.66
C THR A 314 -15.38 2.37 8.20
N ARG A 315 -16.57 2.20 7.62
CA ARG A 315 -17.51 1.11 7.94
C ARG A 315 -17.23 -0.14 7.08
N MET A 316 -16.09 -0.78 7.30
CA MET A 316 -15.76 -2.07 6.67
C MET A 316 -15.67 -3.22 7.70
N ASP A 317 -15.73 -4.46 7.22
CA ASP A 317 -15.52 -5.64 8.07
C ASP A 317 -14.03 -5.84 8.37
N TYR A 318 -13.51 -5.08 9.36
CA TYR A 318 -12.12 -5.17 9.80
C TYR A 318 -11.69 -6.60 10.15
N GLY A 319 -12.57 -7.40 10.74
CA GLY A 319 -12.24 -8.77 11.14
C GLY A 319 -11.94 -9.65 9.93
N THR A 320 -12.84 -9.65 8.94
CA THR A 320 -12.66 -10.40 7.70
C THR A 320 -11.51 -9.83 6.87
N ASN A 321 -11.41 -8.50 6.75
CA ASN A 321 -10.37 -7.84 5.96
C ASN A 321 -8.97 -8.10 6.52
N MET A 322 -8.78 -7.97 7.84
CA MET A 322 -7.49 -8.27 8.48
C MET A 322 -7.12 -9.75 8.36
N ALA A 323 -8.08 -10.67 8.47
CA ALA A 323 -7.83 -12.09 8.28
C ALA A 323 -7.39 -12.42 6.85
N ALA A 324 -8.09 -11.85 5.86
CA ALA A 324 -7.78 -12.04 4.44
C ALA A 324 -6.40 -11.48 4.08
N VAL A 325 -6.11 -10.22 4.46
CA VAL A 325 -4.80 -9.58 4.26
C VAL A 325 -3.69 -10.43 4.88
N ARG A 326 -3.84 -10.86 6.15
CA ARG A 326 -2.83 -11.67 6.85
C ARG A 326 -2.56 -13.01 6.16
N ALA A 327 -3.60 -13.64 5.62
CA ALA A 327 -3.46 -14.95 5.00
C ALA A 327 -2.83 -14.86 3.61
N VAL A 328 -3.28 -13.89 2.80
CA VAL A 328 -2.73 -13.66 1.46
C VAL A 328 -1.27 -13.20 1.56
N ALA A 329 -0.93 -12.32 2.52
CA ALA A 329 0.45 -11.89 2.75
C ALA A 329 1.38 -13.05 3.11
N ARG A 330 0.94 -13.95 4.00
CA ARG A 330 1.70 -15.16 4.33
C ARG A 330 1.89 -16.08 3.14
N TYR A 331 0.85 -16.28 2.34
CA TYR A 331 0.95 -17.13 1.15
C TYR A 331 1.87 -16.52 0.10
N LEU A 332 1.71 -15.23 -0.18
CA LEU A 332 2.55 -14.51 -1.14
C LEU A 332 4.03 -14.53 -0.71
N SER A 333 4.30 -14.38 0.59
CA SER A 333 5.65 -14.49 1.14
C SER A 333 6.27 -15.87 0.91
N LYS A 334 5.48 -16.94 1.08
CA LYS A 334 5.95 -18.30 0.81
C LYS A 334 6.28 -18.49 -0.68
N LEU A 335 5.41 -17.99 -1.55
CA LEU A 335 5.54 -18.13 -3.00
C LEU A 335 6.73 -17.32 -3.57
N LEU A 336 7.00 -16.12 -3.03
CA LEU A 336 8.06 -15.22 -3.52
C LEU A 336 9.37 -15.28 -2.68
N GLY A 337 9.33 -15.95 -1.54
CA GLY A 337 10.47 -16.12 -0.63
C GLY A 337 11.26 -17.43 -0.83
N GLU A 338 10.70 -18.42 -1.52
CA GLU A 338 11.44 -19.61 -1.94
C GLU A 338 12.24 -19.30 -3.21
N HIS A 339 13.42 -18.68 -3.10
CA HIS A 339 14.58 -18.82 -4.02
C HIS A 339 15.85 -18.19 -3.43
#